data_AF-A0A9W4SNL2-F1
#
_entry.id   AF-A0A9W4SNL2-F1
#
_cell.length_a   1.000
_cell.length_b   1.000
_cell.length_c   1.000
_cell.angle_alpha   90.00
_cell.angle_beta   90.00
_cell.angle_gamma   90.00
#
_symmetry.space_group_name_H-M   'P 1'
#
loop_
_entity.id
_entity.type
_entity.pdbx_description
1 polymer ?
#
loop_
_entity_poly.entity_id
_entity_poly.type
_entity_poly.pdbx_seq_one_letter_code
_entity_poly.pdbx_strand_id
1 'polypeptide(L)'
;MKNLKLNFALLFFIVLIHFIQVGLTQTSYNLPNGWFKAGSHRENYLMGVDSTIFYGEAPGSSGSVKSISNFNGFGTLMQNFFPKEYLDKRVRLSAFVKSNNVTGWAGMWMRADTVSNQYLDNMLNVLDISEFATNLAFGILLSGEGEVWLDECKFEIVDPKIVNLTDVVVFDEGVEANPNALQYPINLSF
;
A
#
# COMPACT_ATOMS: atom_id res chain seq x y z
N MET A 1 60.20 8.60 10.89
CA MET A 1 59.02 9.48 10.71
C MET A 1 58.59 9.49 9.23
N LYS A 2 57.99 8.41 8.74
CA LYS A 2 57.36 8.33 7.41
C LYS A 2 56.25 7.28 7.53
N ASN A 3 55.11 7.65 8.12
CA ASN A 3 53.86 6.89 8.09
C ASN A 3 52.70 7.67 8.76
N LEU A 4 52.69 9.00 8.61
CA LEU A 4 51.57 9.85 9.03
C LEU A 4 51.07 10.70 7.85
N LYS A 5 51.01 10.06 6.68
CA LYS A 5 50.27 10.53 5.51
C LYS A 5 49.27 9.45 5.11
N LEU A 6 48.63 8.81 6.09
CA LEU A 6 47.44 8.00 5.85
C LEU A 6 46.28 8.97 5.54
N ASN A 7 46.34 9.45 4.30
CA ASN A 7 45.31 9.92 3.41
C ASN A 7 44.16 10.77 3.98
N PHE A 8 44.40 12.08 4.10
CA PHE A 8 43.32 13.08 4.04
C PHE A 8 42.42 12.88 2.79
N ALA A 9 42.99 12.42 1.67
CA ALA A 9 42.23 12.08 0.47
C ALA A 9 41.30 10.86 0.65
N LEU A 10 41.70 9.86 1.44
CA LEU A 10 40.89 8.66 1.72
C LEU A 10 39.78 8.99 2.72
N LEU A 11 40.07 9.85 3.71
CA LEU A 11 39.04 10.41 4.60
C LEU A 11 38.04 11.27 3.83
N PHE A 12 38.48 12.11 2.88
CA PHE A 12 37.58 12.85 2.00
C PHE A 12 36.72 11.93 1.13
N PHE A 13 37.27 10.86 0.58
CA PHE A 13 36.49 9.87 -0.18
C PHE A 13 35.45 9.14 0.69
N ILE A 14 35.81 8.74 1.91
CA ILE A 14 34.88 8.08 2.84
C ILE A 14 33.76 9.03 3.27
N VAL A 15 34.08 10.30 3.54
CA VAL A 15 33.08 11.34 3.86
C VAL A 15 32.19 11.63 2.65
N LEU A 16 32.75 11.71 1.43
CA LEU A 16 31.98 11.92 0.20
C LEU A 16 31.04 10.75 -0.11
N ILE A 17 31.49 9.50 0.10
CA ILE A 17 30.64 8.30 -0.04
C ILE A 17 29.49 8.32 0.98
N HIS A 18 29.75 8.73 2.23
CA HIS A 18 28.68 8.90 3.23
C HIS A 18 27.71 10.03 2.84
N PHE A 19 28.18 11.14 2.28
CA PHE A 19 27.30 12.22 1.79
C PHE A 19 26.46 11.81 0.57
N ILE A 20 26.97 10.94 -0.30
CA ILE A 20 26.20 10.38 -1.42
C ILE A 20 25.13 9.39 -0.91
N GLN A 21 25.41 8.62 0.15
CA GLN A 21 24.43 7.73 0.78
C GLN A 21 23.29 8.46 1.52
N VAL A 22 23.58 9.59 2.17
CA VAL A 22 22.57 10.40 2.87
C VAL A 22 21.59 11.08 1.90
N GLY A 23 21.93 11.21 0.62
CA GLY A 23 21.08 11.80 -0.43
C GLY A 23 20.01 10.88 -1.03
N LEU A 24 19.93 9.60 -0.61
CA LEU A 24 19.17 8.56 -1.33
C LEU A 24 17.99 7.96 -0.54
N THR A 25 17.61 8.52 0.60
CA THR A 25 16.43 8.06 1.34
C THR A 25 15.45 9.21 1.53
N GLN A 26 14.51 9.36 0.61
CA GLN A 26 13.35 10.26 0.75
C GLN A 26 12.09 9.45 1.05
N THR A 27 12.18 8.53 2.01
CA THR A 27 10.98 7.95 2.61
C THR A 27 10.40 9.00 3.57
N SER A 28 9.23 9.52 3.23
CA SER A 28 8.45 10.40 4.08
C SER A 28 7.41 9.59 4.84
N TYR A 29 7.36 9.73 6.15
CA TYR A 29 6.29 9.13 6.97
C TYR A 29 5.00 9.96 6.97
N ASN A 30 4.93 10.98 6.11
CA ASN A 30 3.67 11.64 5.81
C ASN A 30 2.81 10.70 4.98
N LEU A 31 1.54 10.63 5.34
CA LEU A 31 0.58 9.83 4.60
C LEU A 31 0.18 10.58 3.32
N PRO A 32 0.06 9.87 2.18
CA PRO A 32 -0.51 10.47 0.99
C PRO A 32 -1.97 10.91 1.25
N ASN A 33 -2.44 11.90 0.49
CA ASN A 33 -3.78 12.45 0.69
C ASN A 33 -4.86 11.35 0.54
N GLY A 34 -5.78 11.27 1.49
CA GLY A 34 -6.83 10.23 1.53
C GLY A 34 -6.36 8.84 1.96
N TRP A 35 -5.05 8.64 2.23
CA TRP A 35 -4.52 7.37 2.73
C TRP A 35 -4.33 7.42 4.25
N PHE A 36 -4.50 6.27 4.91
CA PHE A 36 -4.38 6.14 6.35
C PHE A 36 -3.77 4.81 6.78
N LYS A 37 -3.29 4.77 8.03
CA LYS A 37 -2.70 3.58 8.66
C LYS A 37 -3.78 2.77 9.37
N ALA A 38 -3.81 1.47 9.12
CA ALA A 38 -4.63 0.52 9.86
C ALA A 38 -3.87 -0.79 10.08
N GLY A 39 -4.57 -1.82 10.57
CA GLY A 39 -3.99 -3.11 10.92
C GLY A 39 -3.99 -3.37 12.42
N SER A 40 -3.78 -4.63 12.80
CA SER A 40 -3.86 -5.11 14.18
C SER A 40 -2.71 -4.61 15.05
N HIS A 41 -1.56 -4.28 14.45
CA HIS A 41 -0.35 -3.82 15.13
C HIS A 41 0.31 -2.70 14.33
N ARG A 42 -0.50 -1.74 13.87
CA ARG A 42 -0.08 -0.69 12.92
C ARG A 42 1.11 0.15 13.41
N GLU A 43 1.28 0.26 14.71
CA GLU A 43 2.39 0.95 15.39
C GLU A 43 3.76 0.27 15.19
N ASN A 44 3.77 -1.01 14.84
CA ASN A 44 4.98 -1.79 14.55
C ASN A 44 5.47 -1.60 13.10
N TYR A 45 4.77 -0.79 12.31
CA TYR A 45 5.05 -0.56 10.89
C TYR A 45 5.11 0.94 10.59
N LEU A 46 6.21 1.38 9.95
CA LEU A 46 6.28 2.70 9.33
C LEU A 46 5.51 2.66 8.03
N MET A 47 4.67 3.67 7.81
CA MET A 47 3.88 3.79 6.60
C MET A 47 3.88 5.23 6.12
N GLY A 48 3.96 5.41 4.81
CA GLY A 48 4.00 6.72 4.19
C GLY A 48 4.30 6.62 2.70
N VAL A 49 5.09 7.58 2.21
CA VAL A 49 5.48 7.74 0.82
C VAL A 49 6.98 7.48 0.66
N ASP A 50 7.36 6.85 -0.44
CA ASP A 50 8.75 6.75 -0.88
C ASP A 50 8.87 7.30 -2.31
N SER A 51 9.66 8.36 -2.50
CA SER A 51 9.92 8.96 -3.82
C SER A 51 11.18 8.41 -4.50
N THR A 52 11.83 7.41 -3.90
CA THR A 52 13.05 6.77 -4.42
C THR A 52 12.77 5.39 -5.01
N ILE A 53 11.67 4.75 -4.57
CA ILE A 53 11.21 3.46 -5.04
C ILE A 53 9.79 3.65 -5.58
N PHE A 54 9.64 3.60 -6.90
CA PHE A 54 8.35 3.78 -7.57
C PHE A 54 8.30 3.06 -8.92
N TYR A 55 7.09 2.94 -9.46
CA TYR A 55 6.87 2.42 -10.80
C TYR A 55 6.86 3.56 -11.84
N GLY A 56 7.50 3.35 -12.99
CA GLY A 56 7.54 4.32 -14.08
C GLY A 56 8.81 5.17 -14.13
N GLU A 57 8.70 6.39 -14.66
CA GLU A 57 9.82 7.32 -14.85
C GLU A 57 9.82 8.42 -13.79
N ALA A 58 11.01 8.94 -13.44
CA ALA A 58 11.14 10.03 -12.47
C ALA A 58 10.59 11.36 -13.02
N PRO A 59 10.02 12.24 -12.16
CA PRO A 59 9.73 12.02 -10.74
C PRO A 59 8.51 11.11 -10.52
N GLY A 60 8.51 10.36 -9.42
CA GLY A 60 7.39 9.49 -9.04
C GLY A 60 7.53 8.98 -7.61
N SER A 61 6.62 8.10 -7.21
CA SER A 61 6.47 7.70 -5.81
C SER A 61 5.57 6.50 -5.59
N SER A 62 5.81 5.77 -4.51
CA SER A 62 4.92 4.71 -4.04
C SER A 62 4.52 4.89 -2.58
N GLY A 63 3.39 4.29 -2.20
CA GLY A 63 3.07 4.08 -0.80
C GLY A 63 3.94 2.96 -0.23
N SER A 64 4.44 3.09 0.99
CA SER A 64 5.30 2.10 1.63
C SER A 64 4.76 1.62 2.97
N VAL A 65 5.04 0.35 3.30
CA VAL A 65 4.84 -0.25 4.61
C VAL A 65 6.12 -0.99 4.99
N LYS A 66 6.78 -0.56 6.06
CA LYS A 66 8.07 -1.09 6.52
C LYS A 66 7.98 -1.54 7.98
N SER A 67 8.37 -2.77 8.27
CA SER A 67 8.42 -3.29 9.64
C SER A 67 9.52 -2.58 10.46
N ILE A 68 9.24 -2.28 11.74
CA ILE A 68 10.23 -1.72 12.68
C ILE A 68 10.73 -2.80 13.64
N SER A 69 9.80 -3.40 14.38
CA SER A 69 10.06 -4.39 15.43
C SER A 69 8.75 -5.10 15.80
N ASN A 70 8.80 -6.19 16.57
CA ASN A 70 7.63 -6.96 17.02
C ASN A 70 6.67 -7.36 15.89
N PHE A 71 7.03 -8.42 15.19
CA PHE A 71 6.39 -8.86 13.94
C PHE A 71 5.11 -9.70 14.12
N ASN A 72 4.48 -9.61 15.29
CA ASN A 72 3.21 -10.29 15.54
C ASN A 72 2.07 -9.41 15.03
N GLY A 73 1.30 -9.89 14.06
CA GLY A 73 0.22 -9.13 13.43
C GLY A 73 0.70 -8.29 12.24
N PHE A 74 -0.16 -7.39 11.76
CA PHE A 74 0.06 -6.70 10.49
C PHE A 74 -0.22 -5.20 10.56
N GLY A 75 0.43 -4.48 9.65
CA GLY A 75 0.15 -3.08 9.33
C GLY A 75 -0.32 -2.96 7.89
N THR A 76 -1.24 -2.03 7.62
CA THR A 76 -1.70 -1.74 6.25
C THR A 76 -1.78 -0.24 6.01
N LEU A 77 -1.21 0.19 4.88
CA LEU A 77 -1.44 1.50 4.30
C LEU A 77 -2.60 1.35 3.32
N MET A 78 -3.68 2.07 3.59
CA MET A 78 -4.94 1.86 2.89
C MET A 78 -5.71 3.15 2.65
N GLN A 79 -6.66 3.07 1.73
CA GLN A 79 -7.63 4.10 1.43
C GLN A 79 -9.01 3.46 1.31
N ASN A 80 -10.05 4.27 1.45
CA ASN A 80 -11.40 3.87 1.14
C ASN A 80 -12.18 5.00 0.45
N PHE A 81 -13.23 4.62 -0.28
CA PHE A 81 -14.09 5.55 -1.01
C PHE A 81 -15.49 4.97 -1.20
N PHE A 82 -16.47 5.83 -1.45
CA PHE A 82 -17.82 5.42 -1.83
C PHE A 82 -17.83 4.99 -3.32
N PRO A 83 -18.15 3.72 -3.63
CA PRO A 83 -17.91 3.14 -4.95
C PRO A 83 -19.03 3.42 -5.96
N LYS A 84 -19.48 4.67 -6.09
CA LYS A 84 -20.66 5.04 -6.90
C LYS A 84 -20.66 4.47 -8.32
N GLU A 85 -19.53 4.56 -9.01
CA GLU A 85 -19.41 4.09 -10.40
C GLU A 85 -19.23 2.57 -10.52
N TYR A 86 -19.08 1.87 -9.40
CA TYR A 86 -18.81 0.44 -9.35
C TYR A 86 -19.99 -0.37 -8.79
N LEU A 87 -21.03 0.27 -8.27
CA LEU A 87 -22.25 -0.39 -7.79
C LEU A 87 -22.84 -1.31 -8.87
N ASP A 88 -23.21 -2.52 -8.46
CA ASP A 88 -23.75 -3.60 -9.30
C ASP A 88 -22.80 -4.06 -10.43
N LYS A 89 -21.49 -4.02 -10.17
CA LYS A 89 -20.47 -4.43 -11.15
C LYS A 89 -19.45 -5.37 -10.55
N ARG A 90 -18.84 -6.20 -11.41
CA ARG A 90 -17.61 -6.92 -11.10
C ARG A 90 -16.42 -6.02 -11.33
N VAL A 91 -15.62 -5.83 -10.30
CA VAL A 91 -14.46 -4.94 -10.32
C VAL A 91 -13.19 -5.71 -10.05
N ARG A 92 -12.16 -5.46 -10.86
CA ARG A 92 -10.79 -5.91 -10.64
C ARG A 92 -9.94 -4.76 -10.12
N LEU A 93 -9.20 -4.99 -9.04
CA LEU A 93 -8.07 -4.17 -8.61
C LEU A 93 -6.77 -4.71 -9.23
N SER A 94 -5.94 -3.79 -9.71
CA SER A 94 -4.56 -4.07 -10.14
C SER A 94 -3.64 -2.95 -9.64
N ALA A 95 -2.37 -3.27 -9.40
CA ALA A 95 -1.37 -2.33 -8.93
C ALA A 95 0.04 -2.88 -9.21
N PHE A 96 1.05 -2.02 -9.14
CA PHE A 96 2.44 -2.45 -9.01
C PHE A 96 2.78 -2.65 -7.54
N VAL A 97 3.36 -3.80 -7.23
CA VAL A 97 3.80 -4.16 -5.88
C VAL A 97 5.27 -4.53 -5.94
N LYS A 98 6.05 -3.99 -5.01
CA LYS A 98 7.43 -4.38 -4.77
C LYS A 98 7.58 -4.84 -3.33
N SER A 99 8.39 -5.85 -3.08
CA SER A 99 8.75 -6.28 -1.74
C SER A 99 10.27 -6.33 -1.57
N ASN A 100 10.71 -6.22 -0.31
CA ASN A 100 12.09 -6.37 0.09
C ASN A 100 12.17 -7.10 1.43
N ASN A 101 12.87 -8.24 1.47
CA ASN A 101 13.09 -9.06 2.66
C ASN A 101 11.83 -9.39 3.47
N VAL A 102 10.69 -9.64 2.79
CA VAL A 102 9.46 -10.05 3.46
C VAL A 102 9.59 -11.50 3.92
N THR A 103 9.57 -11.72 5.23
CA THR A 103 9.70 -13.06 5.84
C THR A 103 8.37 -13.69 6.23
N GLY A 104 7.35 -12.86 6.45
CA GLY A 104 5.98 -13.30 6.73
C GLY A 104 5.12 -13.27 5.46
N TRP A 105 4.15 -12.37 5.44
CA TRP A 105 3.21 -12.20 4.34
C TRP A 105 3.03 -10.73 3.98
N ALA A 106 2.92 -10.45 2.69
CA ALA A 106 2.52 -9.15 2.17
C ALA A 106 1.57 -9.36 1.00
N GLY A 107 0.61 -8.46 0.85
CA GLY A 107 -0.38 -8.57 -0.21
C GLY A 107 -1.15 -7.29 -0.41
N MET A 108 -1.56 -7.05 -1.66
CA MET A 108 -2.62 -6.10 -1.93
C MET A 108 -3.95 -6.73 -1.55
N TRP A 109 -4.93 -5.91 -1.22
CA TRP A 109 -6.25 -6.37 -0.85
C TRP A 109 -7.31 -5.33 -1.23
N MET A 110 -8.52 -5.81 -1.47
CA MET A 110 -9.73 -5.04 -1.71
C MET A 110 -10.88 -5.63 -0.89
N ARG A 111 -11.75 -4.77 -0.38
CA ARG A 111 -12.94 -5.13 0.39
C ARG A 111 -14.10 -4.22 0.01
N ALA A 112 -15.26 -4.80 -0.23
CA ALA A 112 -16.51 -4.07 -0.42
C ALA A 112 -17.37 -4.21 0.84
N ASP A 113 -17.93 -3.13 1.33
CA ASP A 113 -18.71 -3.13 2.56
C ASP A 113 -20.15 -2.69 2.27
N THR A 114 -21.11 -3.31 2.97
CA THR A 114 -22.49 -2.83 3.08
C THR A 114 -22.76 -2.42 4.54
N VAL A 115 -23.97 -1.96 4.82
CA VAL A 115 -24.42 -1.67 6.20
C VAL A 115 -24.41 -2.89 7.12
N SER A 116 -24.29 -4.11 6.59
CA SER A 116 -24.34 -5.34 7.40
C SER A 116 -23.13 -6.24 7.26
N ASN A 117 -22.48 -6.25 6.08
CA ASN A 117 -21.43 -7.22 5.78
C ASN A 117 -20.20 -6.56 5.17
N GLN A 118 -19.04 -7.19 5.39
CA GLN A 118 -17.81 -6.93 4.66
C GLN A 118 -17.50 -8.11 3.74
N TYR A 119 -17.14 -7.81 2.50
CA TYR A 119 -16.78 -8.77 1.46
C TYR A 119 -15.31 -8.56 1.09
N LEU A 120 -14.42 -9.36 1.66
CA LEU A 120 -12.97 -9.28 1.40
C LEU A 120 -12.61 -10.16 0.21
N ASP A 121 -11.78 -9.64 -0.70
CA ASP A 121 -11.23 -10.45 -1.78
C ASP A 121 -10.39 -11.60 -1.21
N ASN A 122 -10.40 -12.73 -1.90
CA ASN A 122 -9.53 -13.86 -1.54
C ASN A 122 -8.24 -13.83 -2.37
N MET A 123 -7.55 -12.67 -2.38
CA MET A 123 -6.21 -12.47 -2.96
C MET A 123 -6.11 -12.59 -4.49
N LEU A 124 -7.26 -12.57 -5.18
CA LEU A 124 -7.33 -12.52 -6.64
C LEU A 124 -7.82 -11.16 -7.16
N ASN A 125 -8.03 -10.21 -6.25
CA ASN A 125 -8.28 -8.80 -6.53
C ASN A 125 -9.54 -8.57 -7.39
N VAL A 126 -10.55 -9.43 -7.33
CA VAL A 126 -11.82 -9.29 -8.05
C VAL A 126 -12.99 -9.44 -7.09
N LEU A 127 -13.91 -8.47 -7.07
CA LEU A 127 -15.13 -8.50 -6.25
C LEU A 127 -16.36 -8.08 -7.06
N ASP A 128 -17.49 -8.71 -6.75
CA ASP A 128 -18.79 -8.18 -7.11
C ASP A 128 -19.19 -7.11 -6.09
N ILE A 129 -19.43 -5.90 -6.56
CA ILE A 129 -19.80 -4.76 -5.71
C ILE A 129 -21.32 -4.66 -5.69
N SER A 130 -21.91 -4.92 -4.51
CA SER A 130 -23.36 -4.81 -4.32
C SER A 130 -23.88 -3.42 -4.68
N GLU A 131 -25.11 -3.33 -5.19
CA GLU A 131 -25.83 -2.06 -5.35
C GLU A 131 -26.01 -1.29 -4.02
N PHE A 132 -25.94 -2.00 -2.88
CA PHE A 132 -26.03 -1.45 -1.53
C PHE A 132 -24.65 -1.22 -0.88
N ALA A 133 -23.56 -1.31 -1.65
CA ALA A 133 -22.24 -1.07 -1.12
C ALA A 133 -22.11 0.39 -0.63
N THR A 134 -21.68 0.54 0.61
CA THR A 134 -21.49 1.83 1.29
C THR A 134 -20.03 2.27 1.23
N ASN A 135 -19.11 1.34 1.03
CA ASN A 135 -17.68 1.60 1.05
C ASN A 135 -16.92 0.56 0.21
N LEU A 136 -15.84 1.00 -0.43
CA LEU A 136 -14.81 0.14 -0.99
C LEU A 136 -13.47 0.53 -0.38
N ALA A 137 -12.84 -0.42 0.31
CA ALA A 137 -11.54 -0.27 0.96
C ALA A 137 -10.49 -1.09 0.23
N PHE A 138 -9.27 -0.58 0.15
CA PHE A 138 -8.17 -1.27 -0.50
C PHE A 138 -6.83 -0.79 0.03
N GLY A 139 -5.78 -1.57 -0.20
CA GLY A 139 -4.43 -1.14 0.13
C GLY A 139 -3.40 -2.25 -0.01
N ILE A 140 -2.26 -2.02 0.62
CA ILE A 140 -1.19 -3.00 0.78
C ILE A 140 -1.00 -3.26 2.26
N LEU A 141 -0.76 -4.51 2.62
CA LEU A 141 -0.46 -4.89 3.99
C LEU A 141 0.86 -5.67 4.07
N LEU A 142 1.48 -5.57 5.25
CA LEU A 142 2.66 -6.34 5.63
C LEU A 142 2.41 -6.97 7.01
N SER A 143 2.66 -8.26 7.09
CA SER A 143 2.71 -9.08 8.29
C SER A 143 4.09 -9.73 8.36
N GLY A 144 4.85 -9.51 9.42
CA GLY A 144 6.22 -10.02 9.51
C GLY A 144 7.28 -8.94 9.32
N GLU A 145 8.54 -9.38 9.20
CA GLU A 145 9.65 -8.50 8.84
C GLU A 145 9.62 -8.21 7.34
N GLY A 146 10.03 -6.99 6.95
CA GLY A 146 10.27 -6.61 5.57
C GLY A 146 9.81 -5.20 5.24
N GLU A 147 9.74 -4.93 3.94
CA GLU A 147 9.18 -3.70 3.39
C GLU A 147 8.42 -4.02 2.10
N VAL A 148 7.29 -3.35 1.90
CA VAL A 148 6.45 -3.48 0.71
C VAL A 148 6.03 -2.12 0.22
N TRP A 149 5.99 -1.95 -1.11
CA TRP A 149 5.55 -0.75 -1.80
C TRP A 149 4.35 -1.06 -2.69
N LEU A 150 3.46 -0.08 -2.84
CA LEU A 150 2.28 -0.11 -3.68
C LEU A 150 2.25 1.14 -4.57
N ASP A 151 1.96 0.95 -5.85
CA ASP A 151 1.87 2.01 -6.84
C ASP A 151 0.82 1.71 -7.91
N GLU A 152 0.33 2.74 -8.60
CA GLU A 152 -0.60 2.67 -9.73
C GLU A 152 -1.83 1.77 -9.48
N CYS A 153 -2.58 2.05 -8.41
CA CYS A 153 -3.81 1.34 -8.11
C CYS A 153 -4.88 1.65 -9.17
N LYS A 154 -5.30 0.63 -9.92
CA LYS A 154 -6.30 0.73 -10.99
C LYS A 154 -7.48 -0.19 -10.73
N PHE A 155 -8.67 0.36 -10.87
CA PHE A 155 -9.95 -0.33 -10.79
C PHE A 155 -10.55 -0.49 -12.18
N GLU A 156 -10.89 -1.71 -12.55
CA GLU A 156 -11.46 -2.02 -13.87
C GLU A 156 -12.78 -2.76 -13.70
N ILE A 157 -13.83 -2.29 -14.38
CA ILE A 157 -15.06 -3.05 -14.54
C ILE A 157 -14.79 -4.16 -15.53
N VAL A 158 -15.05 -5.41 -15.14
CA VAL A 158 -14.78 -6.58 -15.97
C VAL A 158 -16.07 -7.36 -16.25
N ASP A 159 -16.11 -8.06 -17.39
CA ASP A 159 -17.25 -8.90 -17.75
C ASP A 159 -17.30 -10.14 -16.84
N PRO A 160 -18.39 -10.36 -16.07
CA PRO A 160 -18.57 -11.54 -15.22
C PRO A 160 -18.52 -12.88 -15.97
N LYS A 161 -18.74 -12.89 -17.29
CA LYS A 161 -18.67 -14.08 -18.13
C LYS A 161 -17.24 -14.49 -18.48
N ILE A 162 -16.30 -13.53 -18.40
CA ILE A 162 -14.89 -13.73 -18.79
C ILE A 162 -14.02 -13.86 -17.54
N VAL A 163 -14.32 -13.08 -16.50
CA VAL A 163 -13.55 -13.04 -15.27
C VAL A 163 -14.38 -13.67 -14.17
N ASN A 164 -13.98 -14.87 -13.74
CA ASN A 164 -14.66 -15.58 -12.65
C ASN A 164 -14.52 -14.80 -11.34
N LEU A 165 -15.62 -14.76 -10.57
CA LEU A 165 -15.54 -14.42 -9.16
C LEU A 165 -14.76 -15.53 -8.46
N THR A 166 -14.07 -15.14 -7.41
CA THR A 166 -13.29 -16.05 -6.58
C THR A 166 -14.03 -16.26 -5.28
N ASP A 167 -13.52 -17.14 -4.42
CA ASP A 167 -14.06 -17.18 -3.07
C ASP A 167 -13.97 -15.78 -2.45
N VAL A 168 -14.99 -15.42 -1.67
CA VAL A 168 -15.08 -14.14 -0.98
C VAL A 168 -15.20 -14.47 0.49
N VAL A 169 -14.36 -13.83 1.31
CA VAL A 169 -14.50 -13.97 2.76
C VAL A 169 -15.52 -12.94 3.22
N VAL A 170 -16.61 -13.42 3.81
CA VAL A 170 -17.70 -12.57 4.32
C VAL A 170 -17.59 -12.47 5.83
N PHE A 171 -17.65 -11.24 6.34
CA PHE A 171 -17.75 -10.97 7.77
C PHE A 171 -19.10 -10.30 8.06
N ASP A 172 -19.79 -10.77 9.10
CA ASP A 172 -21.07 -10.22 9.58
C ASP A 172 -20.85 -8.93 10.40
N GLU A 173 -20.11 -7.99 9.80
CA GLU A 173 -19.80 -6.67 10.35
C GLU A 173 -19.99 -5.62 9.27
N GLY A 174 -20.91 -4.69 9.46
CA GLY A 174 -21.20 -3.64 8.49
C GLY A 174 -20.37 -2.37 8.63
N VAL A 175 -20.33 -1.59 7.57
CA VAL A 175 -19.79 -0.22 7.57
C VAL A 175 -20.87 0.74 7.09
N GLU A 176 -21.25 1.68 7.96
CA GLU A 176 -22.20 2.73 7.60
C GLU A 176 -21.65 3.66 6.52
N ALA A 177 -22.55 4.22 5.70
CA ALA A 177 -22.15 5.18 4.67
C ALA A 177 -21.54 6.43 5.31
N ASN A 178 -20.33 6.79 4.89
CA ASN A 178 -19.71 8.05 5.29
C ASN A 178 -20.09 9.15 4.27
N PRO A 179 -20.86 10.18 4.66
CA PRO A 179 -21.27 11.25 3.74
C PRO A 179 -20.09 12.09 3.21
N ASN A 180 -18.94 12.03 3.88
CA ASN A 180 -17.71 12.73 3.49
C ASN A 180 -16.68 11.79 2.83
N ALA A 181 -17.08 10.58 2.44
CA ALA A 181 -16.19 9.66 1.74
C ALA A 181 -15.72 10.25 0.40
N LEU A 182 -14.48 9.93 0.03
CA LEU A 182 -14.00 10.10 -1.33
C LEU A 182 -14.97 9.42 -2.30
N GLN A 183 -15.14 9.97 -3.50
CA GLN A 183 -15.98 9.37 -4.54
C GLN A 183 -15.17 8.52 -5.52
N TYR A 184 -13.85 8.71 -5.52
CA TYR A 184 -12.87 8.02 -6.36
C TYR A 184 -11.58 7.81 -5.57
N PRO A 185 -10.80 6.76 -5.89
CA PRO A 185 -9.50 6.58 -5.29
C PRO A 185 -8.53 7.70 -5.72
N ILE A 186 -7.64 8.08 -4.82
CA ILE A 186 -6.51 8.98 -5.09
C ILE A 186 -5.26 8.10 -5.23
N ASN A 187 -4.71 8.05 -6.45
CA ASN A 187 -3.53 7.23 -6.77
C ASN A 187 -2.25 7.77 -6.11
N LEU A 188 -1.24 6.91 -6.02
CA LEU A 188 0.04 7.17 -5.35
C LEU A 188 1.12 7.74 -6.26
N SER A 189 0.88 7.80 -7.57
CA SER A 189 1.75 8.47 -8.54
C SER A 189 1.47 9.97 -8.54
N PHE A 190 2.41 10.76 -8.00
CA PHE A 190 2.38 12.24 -7.98
C PHE A 190 3.52 12.87 -8.77
#